data_AF-A0A8H8CEG7-F1
#
_entry.id   AF-A0A8H8CEG7-F1
#
_cell.length_a   1.000
_cell.length_b   1.000
_cell.length_c   1.000
_cell.angle_alpha   90.00
_cell.angle_beta   90.00
_cell.angle_gamma   90.00
#
_symmetry.space_group_name_H-M   'P 1'
#
loop_
_entity.id
_entity.type
_entity.pdbx_description
1 polymer ?
#
loop_
_entity_poly.entity_id
_entity_poly.type
_entity_poly.pdbx_seq_one_letter_code
_entity_poly.pdbx_strand_id
1 'polypeptide(L)'
;MSRWYQATGTSVCVTQMGPLLWALQNYVSLRIITYLAPVLLMYKFRLIKHTGPQSRIRLRSYSESTPIVDASNHVIGVIANHPNDPYWQDLQRQASAAIEARRDRCCIPIEDETHRQGAFISLNCGVSHGGGRKMPGNVKNSKPNAEVLAELNAMEPFQRFSSFASSVMYTWANQLYQYYATTLSKLHSKHPKLRRIFPDSIFSAVSYNFGPWTTCFQHKDFANLAFGWCAVTALGDFDYTAGGHLILWELKIVIEFPPGCTILFPSALITHSNVPIKETERRYSFAQYTAGGIFRWVENNFMTRERYLAKLT
;
A
#
# COMPACT_ATOMS: atom_id res chain seq x y z
N MET A 1 18.62 -15.08 -57.28
CA MET A 1 19.64 -14.26 -57.97
C MET A 1 19.20 -12.80 -57.94
N SER A 2 20.10 -11.91 -57.47
CA SER A 2 20.11 -10.44 -57.72
C SER A 2 19.01 -9.60 -57.01
N ARG A 3 19.22 -8.39 -56.44
CA ARG A 3 20.23 -7.32 -56.62
C ARG A 3 20.43 -6.48 -55.34
N TRP A 4 21.56 -5.75 -55.36
CA TRP A 4 22.16 -4.80 -54.43
C TRP A 4 21.47 -3.41 -54.40
N TYR A 5 21.67 -2.61 -53.33
CA TYR A 5 22.47 -1.36 -53.38
C TYR A 5 22.68 -0.70 -51.99
N GLN A 6 23.85 -0.09 -51.84
CA GLN A 6 24.38 0.68 -50.70
C GLN A 6 23.82 2.12 -50.63
N ALA A 7 23.91 2.75 -49.46
CA ALA A 7 24.04 4.21 -49.28
C ALA A 7 24.93 4.46 -48.04
N THR A 8 26.22 4.70 -48.24
CA THR A 8 26.90 6.01 -48.17
C THR A 8 26.85 6.67 -46.79
N GLY A 9 28.03 6.74 -46.16
CA GLY A 9 28.22 7.47 -44.92
C GLY A 9 28.08 8.97 -45.10
N THR A 10 27.61 9.62 -44.05
CA THR A 10 27.97 10.99 -43.70
C THR A 10 28.35 11.00 -42.23
N SER A 11 29.65 11.16 -41.98
CA SER A 11 30.20 11.58 -40.71
C SER A 11 29.67 12.96 -40.37
N VAL A 12 28.84 13.09 -39.33
CA VAL A 12 28.55 14.39 -38.72
C VAL A 12 29.49 14.57 -37.54
N CYS A 13 30.33 15.59 -37.70
CA CYS A 13 31.32 16.08 -36.77
C CYS A 13 30.70 16.42 -35.40
N VAL A 14 31.32 15.93 -34.33
CA VAL A 14 31.09 16.39 -32.97
C VAL A 14 31.70 17.78 -32.85
N THR A 15 30.91 18.84 -32.99
CA THR A 15 31.27 20.17 -32.50
C THR A 15 30.03 20.99 -32.16
N GLN A 16 30.11 21.64 -30.99
CA GLN A 16 29.18 22.61 -30.39
C GLN A 16 28.03 22.06 -29.53
N MET A 17 28.38 21.56 -28.35
CA MET A 17 27.54 21.76 -27.15
C MET A 17 27.51 23.27 -26.86
N GLY A 18 26.35 23.89 -27.00
CA GLY A 18 26.13 25.29 -26.65
C GLY A 18 26.16 25.55 -25.13
N PRO A 19 26.40 26.81 -24.71
CA PRO A 19 26.64 27.20 -23.31
C PRO A 19 25.49 26.95 -22.32
N LEU A 20 24.30 26.53 -22.77
CA LEU A 20 23.19 26.18 -21.88
C LEU A 20 23.42 24.89 -21.07
N LEU A 21 24.15 23.91 -21.63
CA LEU A 21 24.43 22.63 -20.97
C LEU A 21 25.52 22.76 -19.89
N TRP A 22 26.41 23.73 -20.02
CA TRP A 22 27.45 24.02 -19.02
C TRP A 22 26.88 24.76 -17.80
N ALA A 23 25.87 25.61 -18.00
CA ALA A 23 25.16 26.29 -16.90
C ALA A 23 24.29 25.34 -16.07
N LEU A 24 23.69 24.31 -16.68
CA LEU A 24 22.87 23.32 -15.98
C LEU A 24 23.68 22.33 -15.13
N GLN A 25 24.97 22.11 -15.43
CA GLN A 25 25.83 21.27 -14.58
C GLN A 25 26.33 21.99 -13.32
N ASN A 26 26.32 23.32 -13.29
CA ASN A 26 26.92 24.10 -12.18
C ASN A 26 25.89 24.84 -11.31
N TYR A 27 24.59 24.79 -11.63
CA TYR A 27 23.53 25.49 -10.87
C TYR A 27 22.33 24.61 -10.48
N VAL A 28 22.52 23.30 -10.40
CA VAL A 28 21.53 22.40 -9.82
C VAL A 28 22.03 21.98 -8.45
N SER A 29 21.47 22.60 -7.41
CA SER A 29 21.67 22.23 -6.01
C SER A 29 21.67 20.71 -5.86
N LEU A 30 22.64 20.15 -5.12
CA LEU A 30 22.72 18.72 -4.78
C LEU A 30 21.39 18.14 -4.28
N ARG A 31 20.48 18.98 -3.77
CA ARG A 31 19.12 18.61 -3.38
C ARG A 31 18.26 18.15 -4.56
N ILE A 32 18.28 18.83 -5.71
CA ILE A 32 17.44 18.47 -6.87
C ILE A 32 17.85 17.11 -7.47
N ILE A 33 19.14 16.78 -7.48
CA ILE A 33 19.64 15.48 -7.95
C ILE A 33 19.18 14.35 -7.02
N THR A 34 19.06 14.60 -5.71
CA THR A 34 18.53 13.60 -4.76
C THR A 34 17.01 13.40 -4.90
N TYR A 35 16.25 14.43 -5.31
CA TYR A 35 14.81 14.32 -5.54
C TYR A 35 14.45 13.75 -6.93
N LEU A 36 15.22 14.06 -7.96
CA LEU A 36 14.94 13.58 -9.32
C LEU A 36 15.49 12.18 -9.60
N ALA A 37 16.58 11.75 -8.95
CA ALA A 37 17.16 10.43 -9.21
C ALA A 37 16.21 9.25 -8.86
N PRO A 38 15.47 9.25 -7.73
CA PRO A 38 14.47 8.21 -7.45
C PRO A 38 13.30 8.25 -8.43
N VAL A 39 12.85 9.45 -8.81
CA VAL A 39 11.77 9.67 -9.78
C VAL A 39 12.18 9.16 -11.17
N LEU A 40 13.36 9.53 -11.66
CA LEU A 40 13.93 9.03 -12.93
C LEU A 40 14.27 7.53 -12.89
N LEU A 41 14.65 6.96 -11.74
CA LEU A 41 14.77 5.51 -11.58
C LEU A 41 13.41 4.82 -11.70
N MET A 42 12.35 5.43 -11.16
CA MET A 42 10.96 4.95 -11.26
C MET A 42 10.46 4.86 -12.71
N TYR A 43 10.76 5.86 -13.56
CA TYR A 43 10.41 5.83 -14.99
C TYR A 43 11.10 4.70 -15.77
N LYS A 44 12.16 4.08 -15.23
CA LYS A 44 12.84 2.92 -15.84
C LYS A 44 12.26 1.56 -15.45
N PHE A 45 11.31 1.47 -14.52
CA PHE A 45 10.56 0.25 -14.21
C PHE A 45 9.42 0.03 -15.21
N ARG A 46 9.75 -0.08 -16.49
CA ARG A 46 8.79 -0.65 -17.46
C ARG A 46 8.61 -2.12 -17.12
N LEU A 47 7.35 -2.51 -16.91
CA LEU A 47 6.85 -3.89 -16.77
C LEU A 47 7.69 -4.93 -17.56
N ILE A 48 8.07 -4.57 -18.79
CA ILE A 48 8.89 -5.35 -19.75
C ILE A 48 10.20 -5.91 -19.16
N LYS A 49 10.92 -5.20 -18.27
CA LYS A 49 12.16 -5.73 -17.66
C LYS A 49 11.90 -6.89 -16.68
N HIS A 50 10.67 -7.00 -16.19
CA HIS A 50 10.26 -7.99 -15.20
C HIS A 50 9.11 -8.89 -15.67
N THR A 51 8.60 -8.77 -16.88
CA THR A 51 7.57 -9.68 -17.43
C THR A 51 7.88 -10.17 -18.85
N GLY A 52 9.08 -9.90 -19.38
CA GLY A 52 9.53 -10.44 -20.67
C GLY A 52 9.63 -11.98 -20.67
N PRO A 53 9.82 -12.63 -21.84
CA PRO A 53 9.77 -14.09 -21.99
C PRO A 53 10.73 -14.89 -21.09
N GLN A 54 11.79 -14.25 -20.60
CA GLN A 54 12.78 -14.83 -19.68
C GLN A 54 12.54 -14.49 -18.21
N SER A 55 11.52 -13.69 -17.89
CA SER A 55 11.24 -13.30 -16.52
C SER A 55 10.64 -14.44 -15.72
N ARG A 56 11.08 -14.57 -14.47
CA ARG A 56 10.51 -15.51 -13.51
C ARG A 56 9.24 -14.95 -12.83
N ILE A 57 8.90 -13.69 -13.09
CA ILE A 57 7.72 -13.01 -12.54
C ILE A 57 6.57 -13.10 -13.54
N ARG A 58 5.41 -13.54 -13.06
CA ARG A 58 4.21 -13.76 -13.89
C ARG A 58 3.21 -12.64 -13.69
N LEU A 59 2.78 -12.03 -14.80
CA LEU A 59 1.60 -11.15 -14.83
C LEU A 59 0.35 -12.01 -14.63
N ARG A 60 -0.57 -11.55 -13.77
CA ARG A 60 -1.86 -12.18 -13.54
C ARG A 60 -2.97 -11.15 -13.73
N SER A 61 -3.83 -11.42 -14.70
CA SER A 61 -5.19 -10.89 -14.77
C SER A 61 -6.14 -11.85 -14.05
N TYR A 62 -7.28 -11.34 -13.59
CA TYR A 62 -8.30 -12.11 -12.88
C TYR A 62 -9.68 -11.47 -13.09
N SER A 63 -10.73 -12.29 -13.05
CA SER A 63 -12.13 -11.83 -13.10
C SER A 63 -12.88 -12.09 -11.79
N GLU A 64 -12.36 -12.97 -10.94
CA GLU A 64 -13.00 -13.43 -9.71
C GLU A 64 -12.00 -13.46 -8.55
N SER A 65 -12.51 -13.67 -7.33
CA SER A 65 -11.66 -13.89 -6.16
C SER A 65 -10.70 -15.05 -6.41
N THR A 66 -9.39 -14.78 -6.35
CA THR A 66 -8.35 -15.74 -6.70
C THR A 66 -7.41 -15.96 -5.50
N PRO A 67 -7.31 -17.20 -4.96
CA PRO A 67 -6.39 -17.48 -3.86
C PRO A 67 -4.95 -17.44 -4.36
N ILE A 68 -4.07 -16.97 -3.47
CA ILE A 68 -2.62 -17.09 -3.60
C ILE A 68 -2.20 -18.25 -2.71
N VAL A 69 -1.60 -19.29 -3.29
CA VAL A 69 -1.22 -20.50 -2.57
C VAL A 69 0.29 -20.73 -2.55
N ASP A 70 0.78 -21.38 -1.50
CA ASP A 70 2.17 -21.87 -1.43
C ASP A 70 2.35 -23.21 -2.18
N ALA A 71 3.56 -23.78 -2.13
CA ALA A 71 3.88 -25.04 -2.78
C ALA A 71 3.13 -26.27 -2.21
N SER A 72 2.54 -26.13 -1.03
CA SER A 72 1.74 -27.16 -0.36
C SER A 72 0.23 -26.90 -0.48
N ASN A 73 -0.18 -25.96 -1.35
CA ASN A 73 -1.56 -25.52 -1.54
C ASN A 73 -2.21 -24.83 -0.32
N HIS A 74 -1.43 -24.34 0.63
CA HIS A 74 -2.00 -23.49 1.68
C HIS A 74 -2.30 -22.10 1.11
N VAL A 75 -3.48 -21.57 1.40
CA VAL A 75 -3.84 -20.19 1.05
C VAL A 75 -3.02 -19.24 1.92
N ILE A 76 -2.15 -18.45 1.30
CA ILE A 76 -1.29 -17.46 1.95
C ILE A 76 -1.73 -16.02 1.70
N GLY A 77 -2.75 -15.83 0.86
CA GLY A 77 -3.39 -14.56 0.57
C GLY A 77 -4.50 -14.74 -0.45
N VAL A 78 -5.24 -13.69 -0.76
CA VAL A 78 -6.31 -13.71 -1.75
C VAL A 78 -6.41 -12.38 -2.46
N ILE A 79 -6.46 -12.44 -3.79
CA ILE A 79 -6.91 -11.34 -4.63
C ILE A 79 -8.42 -11.38 -4.57
N ALA A 80 -9.03 -10.58 -3.70
CA ALA A 80 -10.47 -10.68 -3.42
C ALA A 80 -11.34 -10.11 -4.54
N ASN A 81 -10.74 -9.32 -5.44
CA ASN A 81 -11.46 -8.50 -6.41
C ASN A 81 -12.39 -7.51 -5.67
N HIS A 82 -13.66 -7.42 -6.06
CA HIS A 82 -14.71 -6.63 -5.42
C HIS A 82 -15.93 -7.52 -5.16
N PRO A 83 -16.83 -7.16 -4.22
CA PRO A 83 -18.07 -7.89 -4.04
C PRO A 83 -18.97 -7.77 -5.27
N ASN A 84 -19.92 -8.71 -5.41
CA ASN A 84 -20.99 -8.63 -6.40
C ASN A 84 -22.03 -7.58 -5.97
N ASP A 85 -21.65 -6.31 -6.04
CA ASP A 85 -22.48 -5.16 -5.74
C ASP A 85 -22.43 -4.20 -6.95
N PRO A 86 -23.57 -3.94 -7.63
CA PRO A 86 -23.59 -3.08 -8.81
C PRO A 86 -23.18 -1.63 -8.51
N TYR A 87 -23.28 -1.17 -7.25
CA TYR A 87 -22.91 0.18 -6.83
C TYR A 87 -21.46 0.29 -6.36
N TRP A 88 -20.69 -0.82 -6.37
CA TRP A 88 -19.32 -0.82 -5.83
C TRP A 88 -18.39 0.17 -6.53
N GLN A 89 -18.54 0.31 -7.84
CA GLN A 89 -17.74 1.26 -8.63
C GLN A 89 -18.11 2.71 -8.31
N ASP A 90 -19.37 3.01 -7.97
CA ASP A 90 -19.75 4.34 -7.48
C ASP A 90 -19.14 4.62 -6.10
N LEU A 91 -19.16 3.65 -5.19
CA LEU A 91 -18.52 3.77 -3.87
C LEU A 91 -17.02 4.02 -3.99
N GLN A 92 -16.34 3.30 -4.90
CA GLN A 92 -14.94 3.50 -5.25
C GLN A 92 -14.67 4.94 -5.73
N ARG A 93 -15.51 5.47 -6.63
CA ARG A 93 -15.36 6.84 -7.13
C ARG A 93 -15.57 7.87 -6.03
N GLN A 94 -16.60 7.68 -5.20
CA GLN A 94 -16.89 8.54 -4.05
C GLN A 94 -15.72 8.55 -3.05
N ALA A 95 -15.14 7.38 -2.73
CA ALA A 95 -13.97 7.29 -1.86
C ALA A 95 -12.76 8.03 -2.44
N SER A 96 -12.51 7.85 -3.74
CA SER A 96 -11.38 8.49 -4.44
C SER A 96 -11.53 10.01 -4.45
N ALA A 97 -12.72 10.51 -4.79
CA ALA A 97 -13.04 11.93 -4.75
C ALA A 97 -12.96 12.50 -3.32
N ALA A 98 -13.38 11.73 -2.32
CA ALA A 98 -13.33 12.16 -0.93
C ALA A 98 -11.90 12.31 -0.40
N ILE A 99 -10.98 11.42 -0.79
CA ILE A 99 -9.55 11.53 -0.47
C ILE A 99 -8.96 12.75 -1.16
N GLU A 100 -9.20 12.91 -2.47
CA GLU A 100 -8.63 14.03 -3.24
C GLU A 100 -9.12 15.38 -2.72
N ALA A 101 -10.42 15.55 -2.49
CA ALA A 101 -11.00 16.79 -1.98
C ALA A 101 -10.50 17.20 -0.58
N ARG A 102 -9.84 16.31 0.15
CA ARG A 102 -9.28 16.56 1.49
C ARG A 102 -7.75 16.67 1.49
N ARG A 103 -7.10 16.44 0.36
CA ARG A 103 -5.65 16.41 0.24
C ARG A 103 -5.01 17.71 0.71
N ASP A 104 -5.54 18.86 0.28
CA ASP A 104 -5.00 20.19 0.62
C ASP A 104 -5.23 20.58 2.10
N ARG A 105 -6.08 19.84 2.82
CA ARG A 105 -6.30 20.01 4.27
C ARG A 105 -5.34 19.18 5.11
N CYS A 106 -4.56 18.29 4.49
CA CYS A 106 -3.61 17.43 5.20
C CYS A 106 -2.36 18.24 5.58
N CYS A 107 -1.94 18.13 6.83
CA CYS A 107 -0.74 18.77 7.34
C CYS A 107 0.29 17.71 7.71
N ILE A 108 1.39 17.65 6.96
CA ILE A 108 2.51 16.73 7.20
C ILE A 108 3.82 17.52 7.17
N PRO A 109 4.79 17.19 8.03
CA PRO A 109 6.12 17.76 7.95
C PRO A 109 6.77 17.46 6.59
N ILE A 110 7.65 18.36 6.13
CA ILE A 110 8.36 18.22 4.85
C ILE A 110 9.19 16.92 4.83
N GLU A 111 9.79 16.58 5.97
CA GLU A 111 10.54 15.34 6.15
C GLU A 111 9.70 14.07 6.02
N ASP A 112 8.37 14.17 6.13
CA ASP A 112 7.43 13.05 6.02
C ASP A 112 6.74 12.98 4.63
N GLU A 113 6.97 13.95 3.73
CA GLU A 113 6.44 13.93 2.36
C GLU A 113 6.97 12.75 1.53
N THR A 114 8.20 12.33 1.83
CA THR A 114 8.80 11.10 1.30
C THR A 114 9.14 10.18 2.45
N HIS A 115 8.43 9.06 2.51
CA HIS A 115 8.61 8.06 3.52
C HIS A 115 9.04 6.73 2.89
N ARG A 116 9.33 5.75 3.74
CA ARG A 116 9.82 4.42 3.33
C ARG A 116 8.95 3.72 2.28
N GLN A 117 7.66 4.01 2.25
CA GLN A 117 6.73 3.34 1.33
C GLN A 117 6.55 4.12 0.02
N GLY A 118 6.84 5.42 -0.04
CA GLY A 118 6.63 6.24 -1.23
C GLY A 118 6.72 7.74 -0.97
N ALA A 119 6.49 8.52 -2.04
CA ALA A 119 6.45 9.98 -2.01
C ALA A 119 4.99 10.45 -2.18
N PHE A 120 4.19 10.30 -1.13
CA PHE A 120 2.80 10.71 -1.10
C PHE A 120 2.33 10.92 0.35
N ILE A 121 1.19 11.61 0.50
CA ILE A 121 0.60 11.86 1.82
C ILE A 121 -0.04 10.56 2.33
N SER A 122 0.35 10.08 3.51
CA SER A 122 -0.26 8.91 4.16
C SER A 122 -0.73 9.27 5.56
N LEU A 123 -2.04 9.21 5.81
CA LEU A 123 -2.63 9.45 7.13
C LEU A 123 -3.14 8.14 7.74
N ASN A 124 -2.71 7.88 8.97
CA ASN A 124 -2.98 6.64 9.69
C ASN A 124 -3.93 6.90 10.87
N CYS A 125 -4.89 6.03 11.10
CA CYS A 125 -5.72 6.07 12.31
C CYS A 125 -5.99 4.68 12.90
N GLY A 126 -6.65 4.64 14.06
CA GLY A 126 -6.93 3.42 14.81
C GLY A 126 -5.94 3.14 15.94
N VAL A 127 -5.79 1.88 16.30
CA VAL A 127 -5.03 1.40 17.45
C VAL A 127 -3.77 0.70 17.00
N SER A 128 -2.63 1.04 17.61
CA SER A 128 -1.34 0.43 17.31
C SER A 128 -0.50 0.25 18.58
N HIS A 129 0.48 -0.65 18.51
CA HIS A 129 1.43 -0.91 19.58
C HIS A 129 2.80 -1.28 19.00
N GLY A 130 3.84 -0.55 19.41
CA GLY A 130 5.20 -0.65 18.88
C GLY A 130 6.00 0.62 19.18
N GLY A 131 7.23 0.71 18.68
CA GLY A 131 8.08 1.90 18.77
C GLY A 131 8.43 2.31 20.22
N GLY A 132 8.68 1.34 21.10
CA GLY A 132 9.05 1.59 22.50
C GLY A 132 7.88 2.00 23.42
N ARG A 133 6.64 2.04 22.92
CA ARG A 133 5.48 2.34 23.76
C ARG A 133 5.27 1.26 24.83
N LYS A 134 4.91 1.70 26.05
CA LYS A 134 4.65 0.80 27.19
C LYS A 134 3.24 0.17 27.18
N MET A 135 2.35 0.63 26.30
CA MET A 135 1.02 0.08 26.09
C MET A 135 0.45 0.47 24.71
N PRO A 136 -0.55 -0.26 24.19
CA PRO A 136 -1.29 0.12 22.99
C PRO A 136 -1.95 1.49 23.12
N GLY A 137 -2.12 2.18 22.00
CA GLY A 137 -2.75 3.50 21.98
C GLY A 137 -3.38 3.83 20.64
N ASN A 138 -4.33 4.77 20.66
CA ASN A 138 -4.84 5.38 19.44
C ASN A 138 -3.70 6.15 18.74
N VAL A 139 -3.60 6.03 17.42
CA VAL A 139 -2.65 6.77 16.60
C VAL A 139 -2.94 8.27 16.75
N LYS A 140 -1.90 9.04 17.09
CA LYS A 140 -2.00 10.49 17.27
C LYS A 140 -1.87 11.17 15.92
N ASN A 141 -2.76 12.12 15.66
CA ASN A 141 -2.74 12.99 14.49
C ASN A 141 -2.81 14.44 14.96
N SER A 142 -2.30 15.37 14.13
CA SER A 142 -2.57 16.80 14.31
C SER A 142 -4.09 17.04 14.26
N LYS A 143 -4.55 18.16 14.84
CA LYS A 143 -5.99 18.52 14.79
C LYS A 143 -6.57 18.50 13.36
N PRO A 144 -5.97 19.16 12.35
CA PRO A 144 -6.51 19.13 10.99
C PRO A 144 -6.56 17.71 10.38
N ASN A 145 -5.52 16.90 10.59
CA ASN A 145 -5.51 15.52 10.08
C ASN A 145 -6.55 14.65 10.79
N ALA A 146 -6.75 14.85 12.10
CA ALA A 146 -7.76 14.12 12.86
C ALA A 146 -9.19 14.45 12.38
N GLU A 147 -9.47 15.70 11.99
CA GLU A 147 -10.75 16.10 11.39
C GLU A 147 -10.95 15.44 10.02
N VAL A 148 -9.94 15.48 9.15
CA VAL A 148 -9.95 14.79 7.84
C VAL A 148 -10.23 13.30 8.01
N LEU A 149 -9.53 12.64 8.94
CA LEU A 149 -9.71 11.21 9.22
C LEU A 149 -11.10 10.90 9.79
N ALA A 150 -11.64 11.76 10.67
CA ALA A 150 -12.98 11.58 11.21
C ALA A 150 -14.06 11.66 10.12
N GLU A 151 -13.93 12.62 9.20
CA GLU A 151 -14.83 12.72 8.04
C GLU A 151 -14.74 11.48 7.14
N LEU A 152 -13.52 11.05 6.77
CA LEU A 152 -13.33 9.87 5.91
C LEU A 152 -13.87 8.60 6.59
N ASN A 153 -13.64 8.41 7.89
CA ASN A 153 -14.16 7.25 8.63
C ASN A 153 -15.70 7.23 8.72
N ALA A 154 -16.35 8.40 8.67
CA ALA A 154 -17.81 8.51 8.71
C ALA A 154 -18.48 8.19 7.36
N MET A 155 -17.71 8.10 6.27
CA MET A 155 -18.25 7.87 4.93
C MET A 155 -18.52 6.40 4.65
N GLU A 156 -19.67 6.14 4.00
CA GLU A 156 -20.11 4.81 3.63
C GLU A 156 -19.06 4.01 2.83
N PRO A 157 -18.39 4.54 1.78
CA PRO A 157 -17.40 3.78 1.04
C PRO A 157 -16.32 3.11 1.91
N PHE A 158 -15.77 3.81 2.90
CA PHE A 158 -14.71 3.26 3.75
C PHE A 158 -15.24 2.25 4.76
N GLN A 159 -16.46 2.45 5.27
CA GLN A 159 -17.16 1.45 6.08
C GLN A 159 -17.38 0.16 5.26
N ARG A 160 -17.86 0.29 4.02
CA ARG A 160 -18.09 -0.82 3.10
C ARG A 160 -16.80 -1.56 2.74
N PHE A 161 -15.70 -0.85 2.44
CA PHE A 161 -14.38 -1.48 2.21
C PHE A 161 -13.85 -2.20 3.43
N SER A 162 -14.07 -1.63 4.63
CA SER A 162 -13.67 -2.26 5.88
C SER A 162 -14.42 -3.55 6.16
N SER A 163 -15.74 -3.52 6.03
CA SER A 163 -16.57 -4.71 6.23
C SER A 163 -16.29 -5.77 5.17
N PHE A 164 -16.10 -5.39 3.91
CA PHE A 164 -15.74 -6.33 2.84
C PHE A 164 -14.42 -7.03 3.13
N ALA A 165 -13.37 -6.30 3.49
CA ALA A 165 -12.07 -6.91 3.81
C ALA A 165 -12.16 -7.88 5.00
N SER A 166 -12.98 -7.55 6.01
CA SER A 166 -13.21 -8.42 7.17
C SER A 166 -13.93 -9.70 6.75
N SER A 167 -14.97 -9.60 5.91
CA SER A 167 -15.68 -10.76 5.35
C SER A 167 -14.78 -11.64 4.47
N VAL A 168 -13.89 -11.04 3.67
CA VAL A 168 -12.92 -11.79 2.86
C VAL A 168 -12.01 -12.62 3.77
N MET A 169 -11.49 -12.05 4.87
CA MET A 169 -10.67 -12.80 5.80
C MET A 169 -11.46 -13.91 6.50
N TYR A 170 -12.72 -13.66 6.86
CA TYR A 170 -13.61 -14.68 7.42
C TYR A 170 -13.78 -15.87 6.47
N THR A 171 -14.05 -15.61 5.18
CA THR A 171 -14.27 -16.66 4.18
C THR A 171 -12.99 -17.45 3.86
N TRP A 172 -11.87 -16.77 3.64
CA TRP A 172 -10.65 -17.40 3.11
C TRP A 172 -9.66 -17.85 4.18
N ALA A 173 -9.73 -17.29 5.39
CA ALA A 173 -8.80 -17.55 6.47
C ALA A 173 -9.49 -17.48 7.84
N ASN A 174 -10.59 -18.21 8.02
CA ASN A 174 -11.42 -18.14 9.22
C ASN A 174 -10.63 -18.26 10.54
N GLN A 175 -9.64 -19.15 10.62
CA GLN A 175 -8.80 -19.27 11.83
C GLN A 175 -8.03 -17.97 12.15
N LEU A 176 -7.48 -17.32 11.12
CA LEU A 176 -6.80 -16.03 11.24
C LEU A 176 -7.79 -14.92 11.62
N TYR A 177 -8.98 -14.92 11.01
CA TYR A 177 -10.07 -14.02 11.39
C TYR A 177 -10.41 -14.15 12.88
N GLN A 178 -10.61 -15.37 13.38
CA GLN A 178 -10.94 -15.61 14.79
C GLN A 178 -9.82 -15.17 15.73
N TYR A 179 -8.56 -15.37 15.33
CA TYR A 179 -7.40 -14.89 16.07
C TYR A 179 -7.38 -13.36 16.17
N TYR A 180 -7.66 -12.63 15.08
CA TYR A 180 -7.80 -11.18 15.08
C TYR A 180 -8.99 -10.73 15.96
N ALA A 181 -10.17 -11.31 15.74
CA ALA A 181 -11.40 -10.93 16.44
C ALA A 181 -11.28 -11.14 17.97
N THR A 182 -10.74 -12.29 18.39
CA THR A 182 -10.52 -12.62 19.81
C THR A 182 -9.50 -11.68 20.44
N THR A 183 -8.40 -11.40 19.74
CA THR A 183 -7.36 -10.50 20.22
C THR A 183 -7.90 -9.09 20.42
N LEU A 184 -8.60 -8.54 19.41
CA LEU A 184 -9.17 -7.20 19.49
C LEU A 184 -10.28 -7.11 20.54
N SER A 185 -11.11 -8.15 20.68
CA SER A 185 -12.11 -8.22 21.75
C SER A 185 -11.46 -8.08 23.13
N LYS A 186 -10.46 -8.94 23.44
CA LYS A 186 -9.68 -8.87 24.68
C LYS A 186 -9.02 -7.51 24.89
N LEU A 187 -8.45 -6.94 23.83
CA LEU A 187 -7.81 -5.63 23.87
C LEU A 187 -8.80 -4.53 24.29
N HIS A 188 -9.96 -4.44 23.64
CA HIS A 188 -10.95 -3.40 23.90
C HIS A 188 -11.65 -3.61 25.26
N SER A 189 -11.88 -4.85 25.71
CA SER A 189 -12.36 -5.12 27.06
C SER A 189 -11.38 -4.63 28.12
N LYS A 190 -10.08 -4.83 27.92
CA LYS A 190 -9.06 -4.38 28.88
C LYS A 190 -8.83 -2.87 28.82
N HIS A 191 -8.93 -2.27 27.64
CA HIS A 191 -8.61 -0.87 27.38
C HIS A 191 -9.80 -0.15 26.72
N PRO A 192 -10.86 0.19 27.48
CA PRO A 192 -12.10 0.74 26.92
C PRO A 192 -11.93 2.14 26.27
N LYS A 193 -10.79 2.81 26.50
CA LYS A 193 -10.45 4.10 25.85
C LYS A 193 -9.89 3.93 24.43
N LEU A 194 -9.53 2.72 24.01
CA LEU A 194 -9.10 2.44 22.65
C LEU A 194 -10.32 2.39 21.73
N ARG A 195 -10.28 3.17 20.65
CA ARG A 195 -11.43 3.33 19.74
C ARG A 195 -11.29 2.40 18.55
N ARG A 196 -12.36 1.65 18.26
CA ARG A 196 -12.51 1.00 16.95
C ARG A 196 -12.75 2.06 15.90
N ILE A 197 -12.18 1.89 14.71
CA ILE A 197 -12.38 2.81 13.59
C ILE A 197 -13.74 2.55 12.95
N PHE A 198 -13.97 1.29 12.58
CA PHE A 198 -15.25 0.80 12.08
C PHE A 198 -15.72 -0.33 13.00
N PRO A 199 -17.02 -0.35 13.41
CA PRO A 199 -17.53 -1.34 14.35
C PRO A 199 -17.24 -2.80 13.93
N ASP A 200 -17.43 -3.09 12.64
CA ASP A 200 -17.33 -4.45 12.08
C ASP A 200 -15.93 -4.82 11.56
N SER A 201 -14.94 -3.93 11.71
CA SER A 201 -13.58 -4.24 11.25
C SER A 201 -12.87 -5.22 12.17
N ILE A 202 -12.23 -6.22 11.58
CA ILE A 202 -11.24 -7.04 12.29
C ILE A 202 -9.84 -6.43 12.31
N PHE A 203 -9.63 -5.29 11.64
CA PHE A 203 -8.35 -4.58 11.65
C PHE A 203 -8.33 -3.52 12.74
N SER A 204 -7.18 -3.34 13.40
CA SER A 204 -7.06 -2.33 14.45
C SER A 204 -6.73 -0.94 13.92
N ALA A 205 -6.15 -0.85 12.72
CA ALA A 205 -5.66 0.39 12.13
C ALA A 205 -5.94 0.44 10.62
N VAL A 206 -6.01 1.66 10.08
CA VAL A 206 -6.10 1.91 8.64
C VAL A 206 -5.16 3.04 8.22
N SER A 207 -4.76 3.00 6.95
CA SER A 207 -4.03 4.06 6.25
C SER A 207 -4.86 4.55 5.07
N TYR A 208 -4.99 5.86 4.99
CA TYR A 208 -5.45 6.57 3.80
C TYR A 208 -4.21 7.06 3.07
N ASN A 209 -3.91 6.44 1.93
CA ASN A 209 -2.81 6.86 1.07
C ASN A 209 -3.39 7.78 0.01
N PHE A 210 -3.13 9.06 0.20
CA PHE A 210 -3.51 10.12 -0.71
C PHE A 210 -2.57 10.11 -1.92
N GLY A 211 -3.01 10.80 -2.98
CA GLY A 211 -2.36 10.81 -4.28
C GLY A 211 -1.66 12.14 -4.55
N PRO A 212 -1.73 12.65 -5.79
CA PRO A 212 -2.52 12.14 -6.90
C PRO A 212 -1.97 10.83 -7.51
N TRP A 213 -0.71 10.48 -7.22
CA TRP A 213 -0.06 9.26 -7.70
C TRP A 213 0.49 8.47 -6.51
N THR A 214 -0.35 7.69 -5.84
CA THR A 214 0.11 6.78 -4.78
C THR A 214 0.94 5.65 -5.39
N THR A 215 2.22 5.93 -5.63
CA THR A 215 3.21 4.95 -6.08
C THR A 215 4.08 4.52 -4.92
N CYS A 216 4.09 3.21 -4.65
CA CYS A 216 4.85 2.67 -3.53
C CYS A 216 6.21 2.16 -3.98
N PHE A 217 7.27 2.57 -3.28
CA PHE A 217 8.59 1.93 -3.34
C PHE A 217 8.51 0.49 -2.81
N GLN A 218 9.53 -0.30 -3.10
CA GLN A 218 9.65 -1.67 -2.60
C GLN A 218 9.82 -1.69 -1.07
N HIS A 219 8.87 -2.28 -0.34
CA HIS A 219 8.90 -2.32 1.13
C HIS A 219 8.16 -3.53 1.72
N LYS A 220 8.31 -3.73 3.04
CA LYS A 220 7.48 -4.61 3.89
C LYS A 220 6.91 -3.83 5.04
N ASP A 221 5.77 -4.21 5.58
CA ASP A 221 5.20 -3.60 6.78
C ASP A 221 5.63 -4.37 8.03
N PHE A 222 6.91 -4.31 8.36
CA PHE A 222 7.52 -5.11 9.45
C PHE A 222 6.88 -4.94 10.83
N ALA A 223 6.11 -3.86 11.04
CA ALA A 223 5.40 -3.62 12.30
C ALA A 223 4.10 -4.47 12.43
N ASN A 224 3.56 -4.98 11.33
CA ASN A 224 2.34 -5.77 11.31
C ASN A 224 2.59 -7.20 11.82
N LEU A 225 1.51 -7.92 12.13
CA LEU A 225 1.62 -9.34 12.48
C LEU A 225 2.24 -10.10 11.31
N ALA A 226 3.32 -10.85 11.56
CA ALA A 226 4.13 -11.47 10.50
C ALA A 226 3.29 -12.37 9.56
N PHE A 227 2.59 -13.36 10.11
CA PHE A 227 1.69 -14.23 9.36
C PHE A 227 0.29 -13.62 9.15
N GLY A 228 0.05 -12.44 9.71
CA GLY A 228 -1.22 -11.74 9.62
C GLY A 228 -1.41 -11.12 8.25
N TRP A 229 -2.65 -11.11 7.76
CA TRP A 229 -2.95 -10.47 6.49
C TRP A 229 -3.31 -9.00 6.72
N CYS A 230 -2.93 -8.17 5.75
CA CYS A 230 -3.38 -6.79 5.62
C CYS A 230 -4.24 -6.68 4.37
N ALA A 231 -5.26 -5.84 4.41
CA ALA A 231 -6.10 -5.57 3.25
C ALA A 231 -5.65 -4.28 2.57
N VAL A 232 -5.59 -4.27 1.24
CA VAL A 232 -5.34 -3.08 0.44
C VAL A 232 -6.42 -2.98 -0.62
N THR A 233 -7.10 -1.84 -0.70
CA THR A 233 -8.06 -1.51 -1.75
C THR A 233 -7.46 -0.42 -2.65
N ALA A 234 -7.39 -0.68 -3.97
CA ALA A 234 -6.99 0.33 -4.94
C ALA A 234 -8.13 1.31 -5.22
N LEU A 235 -7.81 2.59 -5.36
CA LEU A 235 -8.76 3.67 -5.59
C LEU A 235 -8.19 4.61 -6.68
N GLY A 236 -9.04 5.46 -7.25
CA GLY A 236 -8.70 6.41 -8.33
C GLY A 236 -9.28 6.06 -9.69
N ASP A 237 -8.76 6.74 -10.71
CA ASP A 237 -9.11 6.59 -12.12
C ASP A 237 -7.81 6.46 -12.92
N PHE A 238 -7.51 5.22 -13.30
CA PHE A 238 -6.30 4.86 -14.03
C PHE A 238 -6.52 3.58 -14.86
N ASP A 239 -5.77 3.46 -15.95
CA ASP A 239 -5.74 2.24 -16.76
C ASP A 239 -4.90 1.18 -16.05
N TYR A 240 -5.59 0.27 -15.35
CA TYR A 240 -4.96 -0.80 -14.57
C TYR A 240 -4.28 -1.89 -15.42
N THR A 241 -4.49 -1.88 -16.74
CA THR A 241 -3.80 -2.77 -17.69
C THR A 241 -2.48 -2.16 -18.18
N ALA A 242 -2.35 -0.83 -18.11
CA ALA A 242 -1.13 -0.11 -18.50
C ALA A 242 -0.22 0.23 -17.31
N GLY A 243 -0.78 0.44 -16.11
CA GLY A 243 -0.05 0.91 -14.94
C GLY A 243 -0.72 0.52 -13.62
N GLY A 244 -0.17 0.95 -12.49
CA GLY A 244 -0.79 0.73 -11.16
C GLY A 244 -0.76 -0.71 -10.64
N HIS A 245 -0.20 -1.65 -11.41
CA HIS A 245 -0.04 -3.07 -11.04
C HIS A 245 0.59 -3.24 -9.66
N LEU A 246 0.08 -4.18 -8.87
CA LEU A 246 0.68 -4.57 -7.60
C LEU A 246 1.75 -5.65 -7.83
N ILE A 247 2.92 -5.49 -7.22
CA ILE A 247 4.02 -6.46 -7.32
C ILE A 247 4.21 -7.12 -5.96
N LEU A 248 4.21 -8.45 -5.93
CA LEU A 248 4.53 -9.28 -4.77
C LEU A 248 5.83 -10.04 -5.06
N TRP A 249 6.95 -9.54 -4.52
CA TRP A 249 8.29 -9.88 -5.01
C TRP A 249 8.72 -11.31 -4.67
N GLU A 250 8.58 -11.75 -3.43
CA GLU A 250 8.92 -13.13 -3.01
C GLU A 250 8.06 -14.17 -3.75
N LEU A 251 6.82 -13.81 -4.08
CA LEU A 251 5.90 -14.66 -4.83
C LEU A 251 6.15 -14.65 -6.34
N LYS A 252 6.92 -13.66 -6.82
CA LYS A 252 7.16 -13.42 -8.26
C LYS A 252 5.85 -13.24 -9.03
N ILE A 253 4.93 -12.46 -8.48
CA ILE A 253 3.63 -12.15 -9.10
C ILE A 253 3.52 -10.65 -9.34
N VAL A 254 3.07 -10.27 -10.53
CA VAL A 254 2.57 -8.93 -10.86
C VAL A 254 1.08 -9.06 -11.12
N ILE A 255 0.27 -8.18 -10.54
CA ILE A 255 -1.18 -8.26 -10.52
C ILE A 255 -1.72 -6.99 -11.19
N GLU A 256 -2.49 -7.14 -12.28
CA GLU A 256 -3.37 -6.07 -12.75
C GLU A 256 -4.34 -5.75 -11.63
N PHE A 257 -4.29 -4.54 -11.07
CA PHE A 257 -4.99 -4.23 -9.82
C PHE A 257 -5.96 -3.06 -10.02
N PRO A 258 -7.18 -3.34 -10.52
CA PRO A 258 -8.16 -2.32 -10.85
C PRO A 258 -8.60 -1.46 -9.66
N PRO A 259 -9.02 -0.21 -9.89
CA PRO A 259 -9.74 0.56 -8.89
C PRO A 259 -10.97 -0.19 -8.36
N GLY A 260 -11.16 -0.16 -7.04
CA GLY A 260 -12.23 -0.85 -6.32
C GLY A 260 -11.87 -2.28 -5.91
N CYS A 261 -10.79 -2.86 -6.45
CA CYS A 261 -10.34 -4.19 -6.06
C CYS A 261 -9.61 -4.17 -4.72
N THR A 262 -9.79 -5.25 -3.96
CA THR A 262 -9.12 -5.49 -2.69
C THR A 262 -8.26 -6.77 -2.74
N ILE A 263 -7.11 -6.74 -2.09
CA ILE A 263 -6.24 -7.90 -1.88
C ILE A 263 -5.93 -8.04 -0.39
N LEU A 264 -5.86 -9.28 0.10
CA LEU A 264 -5.37 -9.60 1.44
C LEU A 264 -4.11 -10.48 1.35
N PHE A 265 -3.03 -10.07 2.02
CA PHE A 265 -1.76 -10.81 2.02
C PHE A 265 -0.89 -10.44 3.23
N PRO A 266 0.12 -11.27 3.60
CA PRO A 266 1.02 -10.99 4.72
C PRO A 266 2.06 -9.93 4.36
N SER A 267 1.68 -8.65 4.44
CA SER A 267 2.50 -7.50 4.03
C SER A 267 3.77 -7.32 4.88
N ALA A 268 3.82 -7.92 6.08
CA ALA A 268 5.03 -7.98 6.90
C ALA A 268 6.09 -8.97 6.38
N LEU A 269 5.67 -10.02 5.65
CA LEU A 269 6.57 -11.06 5.12
C LEU A 269 6.86 -10.88 3.63
N ILE A 270 5.90 -10.37 2.86
CA ILE A 270 6.02 -10.20 1.42
C ILE A 270 6.40 -8.75 1.11
N THR A 271 7.56 -8.59 0.49
CA THR A 271 7.98 -7.34 -0.10
C THR A 271 7.04 -7.00 -1.24
N HIS A 272 6.54 -5.77 -1.24
CA HIS A 272 5.59 -5.31 -2.23
C HIS A 272 5.84 -3.85 -2.65
N SER A 273 5.34 -3.53 -3.84
CA SER A 273 5.38 -2.20 -4.46
C SER A 273 4.27 -2.12 -5.52
N ASN A 274 4.10 -0.97 -6.16
CA ASN A 274 3.24 -0.89 -7.34
C ASN A 274 3.92 -0.14 -8.49
N VAL A 275 3.43 -0.39 -9.70
CA VAL A 275 3.94 0.26 -10.91
C VAL A 275 3.36 1.68 -10.99
N PRO A 276 4.16 2.68 -11.41
CA PRO A 276 3.64 4.02 -11.67
C PRO A 276 2.46 4.01 -12.67
N ILE A 277 1.60 5.02 -12.57
CA ILE A 277 0.53 5.31 -13.52
C ILE A 277 0.92 6.52 -14.40
N LYS A 278 0.12 6.85 -15.42
CA LYS A 278 0.37 8.04 -16.26
C LYS A 278 0.14 9.33 -15.45
N GLU A 279 0.80 10.41 -15.84
CA GLU A 279 0.67 11.72 -15.17
C GLU A 279 -0.77 12.28 -15.21
N THR A 280 -1.53 11.96 -16.26
CA THR A 280 -2.94 12.36 -16.40
C THR A 280 -3.89 11.53 -15.54
N GLU A 281 -3.45 10.38 -15.03
CA GLU A 281 -4.26 9.45 -14.23
C GLU A 281 -4.16 9.78 -12.73
N ARG A 282 -5.05 9.20 -11.93
CA ARG A 282 -5.07 9.38 -10.46
C ARG A 282 -5.18 8.04 -9.76
N ARG A 283 -4.37 7.83 -8.73
CA ARG A 283 -4.40 6.60 -7.93
C ARG A 283 -4.23 6.92 -6.45
N TYR A 284 -5.08 6.29 -5.65
CA TYR A 284 -5.10 6.32 -4.20
C TYR A 284 -5.13 4.89 -3.66
N SER A 285 -4.97 4.71 -2.35
CA SER A 285 -5.30 3.43 -1.73
C SER A 285 -5.78 3.56 -0.30
N PHE A 286 -6.58 2.58 0.10
CA PHE A 286 -7.03 2.41 1.45
C PHE A 286 -6.49 1.09 1.97
N ALA A 287 -5.71 1.11 3.04
CA ALA A 287 -5.09 -0.07 3.62
C ALA A 287 -5.58 -0.31 5.05
N GLN A 288 -5.72 -1.57 5.44
CA GLN A 288 -6.21 -1.99 6.75
C GLN A 288 -5.28 -3.07 7.31
N TYR A 289 -4.87 -2.92 8.56
CA TYR A 289 -3.83 -3.75 9.16
C TYR A 289 -3.92 -3.77 10.68
N THR A 290 -3.22 -4.71 11.30
CA THR A 290 -3.07 -4.81 12.75
C THR A 290 -1.60 -4.99 13.10
N ALA A 291 -1.08 -4.09 13.93
CA ALA A 291 0.30 -4.15 14.39
C ALA A 291 0.55 -5.44 15.19
N GLY A 292 1.65 -6.14 14.92
CA GLY A 292 2.03 -7.37 15.63
C GLY A 292 2.22 -7.16 17.13
N GLY A 293 2.53 -5.94 17.55
CA GLY A 293 2.62 -5.57 18.96
C GLY A 293 1.30 -5.69 19.72
N ILE A 294 0.14 -5.59 19.04
CA ILE A 294 -1.18 -5.75 19.67
C ILE A 294 -1.38 -7.19 20.14
N PHE A 295 -1.08 -8.15 19.26
CA PHE A 295 -1.16 -9.58 19.56
C PHE A 295 -0.25 -9.96 20.73
N ARG A 296 1.03 -9.58 20.63
CA ARG A 296 2.01 -9.82 21.71
C ARG A 296 1.57 -9.21 23.04
N TRP A 297 0.97 -8.03 23.03
CA TRP A 297 0.49 -7.39 24.25
C TRP A 297 -0.61 -8.20 24.92
N VAL A 298 -1.59 -8.69 24.16
CA VAL A 298 -2.69 -9.53 24.67
C VAL A 298 -2.16 -10.88 25.16
N GLU A 299 -1.30 -11.54 24.39
CA GLU A 299 -0.68 -12.84 24.74
C GLU A 299 0.21 -12.75 25.98
N ASN A 300 0.92 -11.63 26.16
CA ASN A 300 1.72 -11.34 27.34
C ASN A 300 0.87 -10.86 28.54
N ASN A 301 -0.42 -11.21 28.59
CA ASN A 301 -1.33 -10.82 29.67
C ASN A 301 -1.36 -9.30 29.92
N PHE A 302 -1.37 -8.51 28.85
CA PHE A 302 -1.40 -7.04 28.89
C PHE A 302 -0.18 -6.42 29.59
N MET A 303 1.00 -6.98 29.31
CA MET A 303 2.28 -6.49 29.81
C MET A 303 3.28 -6.33 28.67
N THR A 304 4.30 -5.50 28.89
CA THR A 304 5.46 -5.48 27.99
C THR A 304 6.13 -6.84 28.01
N ARG A 305 6.82 -7.18 26.91
CA ARG A 305 7.51 -8.48 26.79
C ARG A 305 8.52 -8.67 27.93
N GLU A 306 9.30 -7.64 28.25
CA GLU A 306 10.27 -7.66 29.36
C GLU A 306 9.60 -8.02 30.69
N ARG A 307 8.49 -7.34 31.01
CA ARG A 307 7.75 -7.57 32.26
C ARG A 307 7.10 -8.96 32.30
N TYR A 308 6.62 -9.46 31.15
CA TYR A 308 6.05 -10.81 31.07
C TYR A 308 7.12 -11.88 31.30
N LEU A 309 8.28 -11.77 30.64
CA LEU A 309 9.38 -12.72 30.80
C LEU A 309 9.94 -12.74 32.23
N ALA A 310 10.07 -11.58 32.87
CA ALA A 310 10.52 -11.47 34.26
C ALA A 310 9.57 -12.12 35.29
N LYS A 311 8.35 -12.53 34.89
CA LYS A 311 7.39 -13.27 35.74
C LYS A 311 7.40 -14.78 35.50
N LEU A 312 8.10 -15.24 34.46
CA LEU A 312 8.24 -16.67 34.16
C LEU A 312 9.47 -17.30 34.83
N THR A 313 10.37 -16.45 35.32
CA THR A 313 11.54 -16.78 36.15
C THR A 313 11.18 -16.71 37.62
#